data_AF-Q57ZE0-F1
#
_entry.id   AF-Q57ZE0-F1
#
_cell.length_a   1.000
_cell.length_b   1.000
_cell.length_c   1.000
_cell.angle_alpha   90.00
_cell.angle_beta   90.00
_cell.angle_gamma   90.00
#
_symmetry.space_group_name_H-M   'P 1'
#
loop_
_entity.id
_entity.type
_entity.pdbx_description
1 polymer ?
#
loop_
_entity_poly.entity_id
_entity_poly.type
_entity_poly.pdbx_seq_one_letter_code
_entity_poly.pdbx_strand_id
1 'polypeptide(L)'
;MCVFSSPFWCLCCNIGSITLVGSRYAGNSVASTIMYARFRTRSKFYFRPARPALAYNVDPNVMRRPKVKRGLLKGTYSDETVDLRDRERLELLESMRHPRERDFYQDHTYHNQWLRRDLEKHQKQQLAARYKYFAPDFEISPWIWYPGDIVEVVSGEGIGQRGTIIAVIKYKNEIVVQNINVQDVVIPASESRPEQIVQREHPISVTRVRHVDPSTNEICNIEMVKVRNKETGEMEEKRMSLESGILMSIPPVNDELEVGDPLKDTPIQDADEATYDREAEQAVLVDKRLEAMEEHFVQSLKHSYEFHEPLRRKNAEDMRQFQTDVIDMACAMLGERLLDTVNASDTSSLPAEWQEAIAMHVEEIEAEMEEVAAKEMAEAKEGVATENEQHDDDLDDDEDELDTSEESVKHV
;
A
#
# COMPACT_ATOMS: atom_id res chain seq x y z
N MET A 1 11.46 24.99 29.06
CA MET A 1 10.37 25.99 29.21
C MET A 1 9.19 25.21 29.77
N CYS A 2 8.72 25.27 31.02
CA CYS A 2 8.86 26.23 32.11
C CYS A 2 9.48 25.60 33.36
N VAL A 3 10.19 26.44 34.11
CA VAL A 3 10.81 26.24 35.41
C VAL A 3 9.96 27.03 36.40
N PHE A 4 9.56 26.48 37.56
CA PHE A 4 9.27 27.18 38.83
C PHE A 4 8.89 26.10 39.87
N SER A 5 9.77 25.67 40.79
CA SER A 5 10.24 26.35 42.02
C SER A 5 9.12 26.66 43.02
N SER A 6 9.01 25.85 44.08
CA SER A 6 9.01 26.32 45.49
C SER A 6 8.98 25.14 46.49
N PRO A 7 9.88 25.11 47.49
CA PRO A 7 9.90 24.15 48.61
C PRO A 7 9.33 24.77 49.90
N PHE A 8 8.84 23.98 50.85
CA PHE A 8 8.86 24.27 52.30
C PHE A 8 8.19 23.11 53.05
N TRP A 9 8.93 22.41 53.92
CA TRP A 9 8.52 22.07 55.30
C TRP A 9 9.64 21.28 55.97
N CYS A 10 10.33 21.97 56.87
CA CYS A 10 11.36 21.47 57.76
C CYS A 10 10.66 21.11 59.08
N LEU A 11 10.78 19.86 59.55
CA LEU A 11 10.48 19.50 60.94
C LEU A 11 11.71 18.83 61.56
N CYS A 12 12.12 19.43 62.67
CA CYS A 12 13.29 19.12 63.48
C CYS A 12 13.29 17.70 64.03
N CYS A 13 14.47 17.06 64.06
CA CYS A 13 14.81 16.14 65.14
C CYS A 13 16.27 16.33 65.55
N ASN A 14 16.43 16.57 66.85
CA ASN A 14 17.61 17.04 67.56
C ASN A 14 18.79 16.06 67.49
N ILE A 15 19.96 16.57 67.11
CA ILE A 15 21.27 15.92 67.38
C ILE A 15 21.83 16.56 68.65
N GLY A 16 21.88 15.78 69.74
CA GLY A 16 22.45 16.20 71.02
C GLY A 16 23.97 16.35 70.93
N SER A 17 24.45 17.53 71.33
CA SER A 17 25.85 17.91 71.41
C SER A 17 26.58 17.24 72.57
N ILE A 18 27.83 16.87 72.29
CA ILE A 18 28.86 16.37 73.18
C ILE A 18 29.34 17.45 74.17
N THR A 19 29.47 17.10 75.46
CA THR A 19 30.38 17.75 76.41
C THR A 19 31.20 16.69 77.12
N LEU A 20 32.49 16.64 76.78
CA LEU A 20 33.53 15.83 77.42
C LEU A 20 34.23 16.69 78.47
N VAL A 21 34.09 16.32 79.75
CA VAL A 21 34.93 16.83 80.85
C VAL A 21 36.06 15.82 81.05
N GLY A 22 37.29 16.27 80.78
CA GLY A 22 38.49 15.48 80.97
C GLY A 22 38.91 15.44 82.44
N SER A 23 39.23 14.24 82.93
CA SER A 23 40.09 14.05 84.09
C SER A 23 41.28 13.18 83.65
N ARG A 24 42.46 13.79 83.65
CA ARG A 24 43.75 13.15 83.38
C ARG A 24 44.19 12.41 84.64
N TYR A 25 44.53 11.14 84.55
CA TYR A 25 45.61 10.58 85.37
C TYR A 25 46.33 9.44 84.62
N ALA A 26 47.65 9.65 84.51
CA ALA A 26 48.74 8.67 84.48
C ALA A 26 48.71 7.53 83.43
N GLY A 27 49.36 7.82 82.30
CA GLY A 27 50.50 7.03 81.78
C GLY A 27 50.42 5.51 81.79
N ASN A 28 50.05 4.94 80.63
CA ASN A 28 50.69 3.74 80.11
C ASN A 28 50.83 3.86 78.59
N SER A 29 52.03 3.54 78.13
CA SER A 29 52.54 3.77 76.78
C SER A 29 51.91 2.84 75.74
N VAL A 30 51.35 3.46 74.70
CA VAL A 30 51.47 3.12 73.26
C VAL A 30 51.15 1.66 72.85
N ALA A 31 49.89 1.43 72.49
CA ALA A 31 49.53 0.61 71.34
C ALA A 31 48.25 1.20 70.75
N SER A 32 48.37 1.93 69.64
CA SER A 32 47.21 2.37 68.86
C SER A 32 46.60 1.14 68.20
N THR A 33 45.72 0.46 68.91
CA THR A 33 44.98 -0.70 68.39
C THR A 33 43.97 -0.18 67.37
N ILE A 34 44.40 -0.14 66.10
CA ILE A 34 43.51 0.08 64.96
C ILE A 34 42.48 -1.06 64.99
N MET A 35 41.25 -0.77 65.44
CA MET A 35 40.15 -1.73 65.38
C MET A 35 39.57 -1.77 63.96
N TYR A 36 39.77 -2.90 63.27
CA TYR A 36 39.16 -3.16 61.96
C TYR A 36 37.69 -3.57 62.10
N ALA A 37 36.86 -3.19 61.12
CA ALA A 37 35.50 -3.69 61.01
C ALA A 37 35.47 -5.19 60.72
N ARG A 38 34.46 -5.89 61.23
CA ARG A 38 34.23 -7.31 60.90
C ARG A 38 33.70 -7.44 59.47
N PHE A 39 34.60 -7.53 58.52
CA PHE A 39 34.26 -7.94 57.16
C PHE A 39 34.28 -9.47 57.07
N ARG A 40 33.24 -10.05 56.47
CA ARG A 40 33.16 -11.48 56.17
C ARG A 40 32.81 -11.66 54.71
N THR A 41 33.66 -12.38 53.98
CA THR A 41 33.36 -12.79 52.61
C THR A 41 32.09 -13.64 52.61
N ARG A 42 31.15 -13.29 51.72
CA ARG A 42 29.89 -14.03 51.57
C ARG A 42 30.08 -15.10 50.52
N SER A 43 29.82 -16.36 50.87
CA SER A 43 29.86 -17.48 49.92
C SER A 43 28.94 -17.27 48.72
N LYS A 44 27.81 -16.57 48.90
CA LYS A 44 26.88 -16.20 47.82
C LYS A 44 27.47 -15.31 46.74
N PHE A 45 28.56 -14.60 47.01
CA PHE A 45 29.27 -13.81 46.00
C PHE A 45 30.34 -14.64 45.29
N TYR A 46 30.88 -15.66 45.95
CA TYR A 46 31.83 -16.60 45.36
C TYR A 46 31.14 -17.64 44.46
N PHE A 47 30.00 -18.20 44.92
CA PHE A 47 29.25 -19.22 44.19
C PHE A 47 27.74 -18.98 44.34
N ARG A 48 27.07 -18.67 43.22
CA ARG A 48 25.62 -18.46 43.13
C ARG A 48 25.10 -19.13 41.86
N PRO A 49 24.74 -20.43 41.91
CA PRO A 49 24.18 -21.11 40.75
C PRO A 49 22.82 -20.49 40.38
N ALA A 50 22.45 -20.66 39.12
CA ALA A 50 21.12 -20.30 38.65
C ALA A 50 20.04 -21.06 39.43
N ARG A 51 18.83 -20.49 39.49
CA ARG A 51 17.68 -21.20 40.05
C ARG A 51 17.30 -22.35 39.12
N PRO A 52 16.76 -23.47 39.64
CA PRO A 52 16.26 -24.54 38.78
C PRO A 52 15.17 -23.99 37.85
N ALA A 53 15.29 -24.32 36.56
CA ALA A 53 14.29 -23.99 35.57
C ALA A 53 13.01 -24.80 35.80
N LEU A 54 11.89 -24.32 35.26
CA LEU A 54 10.64 -25.04 35.26
C LEU A 54 10.55 -25.89 33.99
N ALA A 55 10.50 -27.21 34.14
CA ALA A 55 10.24 -28.09 33.00
C ALA A 55 8.82 -27.79 32.47
N TYR A 56 8.71 -27.44 31.18
CA TYR A 56 7.45 -27.07 30.54
C TYR A 56 6.69 -25.90 31.22
N ASN A 57 7.41 -25.01 31.91
CA ASN A 57 6.81 -23.93 32.70
C ASN A 57 5.87 -24.44 33.84
N VAL A 58 6.08 -25.67 34.31
CA VAL A 58 5.33 -26.28 35.41
C VAL A 58 6.13 -26.20 36.70
N ASP A 59 5.53 -25.61 37.74
CA ASP A 59 6.08 -25.67 39.10
C ASP A 59 5.47 -26.87 39.84
N PRO A 60 6.32 -27.82 40.30
CA PRO A 60 5.88 -29.15 40.74
C PRO A 60 5.00 -29.14 41.98
N ASN A 61 4.98 -28.05 42.76
CA ASN A 61 4.24 -27.97 44.01
C ASN A 61 3.13 -26.91 43.99
N VAL A 62 2.74 -26.37 42.83
CA VAL A 62 1.70 -25.33 42.73
C VAL A 62 0.38 -25.79 43.35
N MET A 63 -0.05 -27.02 43.06
CA MET A 63 -1.31 -27.57 43.60
C MET A 63 -1.19 -28.07 45.04
N ARG A 64 0.03 -28.12 45.60
CA ARG A 64 0.29 -28.57 46.98
C ARG A 64 0.45 -27.39 47.94
N ARG A 65 1.00 -26.27 47.48
CA ARG A 65 1.36 -25.11 48.32
C ARG A 65 0.22 -24.07 48.38
N PRO A 66 0.10 -23.31 49.49
CA PRO A 66 -0.79 -22.16 49.55
C PRO A 66 -0.41 -21.06 48.54
N LYS A 67 -1.41 -20.35 48.00
CA LYS A 67 -1.20 -19.18 47.13
C LYS A 67 -0.93 -17.92 47.97
N VAL A 68 0.29 -17.79 48.48
CA VAL A 68 0.76 -16.62 49.24
C VAL A 68 1.79 -15.84 48.42
N LYS A 69 1.79 -14.50 48.52
CA LYS A 69 2.78 -13.64 47.85
C LYS A 69 4.20 -14.09 48.20
N ARG A 70 5.00 -14.35 47.17
CA ARG A 70 6.39 -14.79 47.30
C ARG A 70 7.17 -13.78 48.14
N GLY A 71 7.88 -14.26 49.16
CA GLY A 71 8.66 -13.43 50.07
C GLY A 71 8.12 -13.46 51.50
N LEU A 72 6.80 -13.40 51.68
CA LEU A 72 6.17 -13.33 53.01
C LEU A 72 6.56 -14.51 53.90
N LEU A 73 6.29 -15.75 53.46
CA LEU A 73 6.68 -16.96 54.21
C LEU A 73 8.19 -17.17 54.34
N LYS A 74 9.00 -16.46 53.54
CA LYS A 74 10.47 -16.52 53.60
C LYS A 74 11.07 -15.46 54.53
N GLY A 75 10.29 -14.48 54.96
CA GLY A 75 10.76 -13.30 55.72
C GLY A 75 11.39 -12.21 54.83
N THR A 76 11.06 -12.16 53.54
CA THR A 76 11.42 -11.03 52.65
C THR A 76 10.22 -10.10 52.53
N TYR A 77 10.34 -8.92 53.13
CA TYR A 77 9.31 -7.89 53.19
C TYR A 77 9.96 -6.52 53.01
N SER A 78 9.23 -5.57 52.43
CA SER A 78 9.66 -4.20 52.19
C SER A 78 8.45 -3.29 52.31
N ASP A 79 8.54 -2.24 53.13
CA ASP A 79 7.49 -1.22 53.28
C ASP A 79 7.42 -0.36 52.00
N GLU A 80 8.59 0.07 51.52
CA GLU A 80 8.76 0.80 50.29
C GLU A 80 9.74 0.03 49.38
N THR A 81 9.46 -0.02 48.08
CA THR A 81 10.37 -0.59 47.09
C THR A 81 10.79 0.51 46.13
N VAL A 82 12.06 0.92 46.20
CA VAL A 82 12.63 1.94 45.32
C VAL A 82 13.44 1.24 44.22
N ASP A 83 12.98 1.33 42.98
CA ASP A 83 13.71 0.83 41.81
C ASP A 83 14.45 1.98 41.12
N LEU A 84 15.77 1.90 41.07
CA LEU A 84 16.62 2.93 40.45
C LEU A 84 16.57 2.91 38.91
N ARG A 85 15.83 1.95 38.31
CA ARG A 85 15.63 1.85 36.87
C ARG A 85 14.44 2.70 36.37
N ASP A 86 13.62 3.18 37.30
CA ASP A 86 12.45 3.98 36.95
C ASP A 86 12.87 5.40 36.53
N ARG A 87 12.11 5.97 35.61
CA ARG A 87 12.38 7.30 35.06
C ARG A 87 12.46 8.39 36.14
N GLU A 88 11.60 8.31 37.16
CA GLU A 88 11.54 9.26 38.28
C GLU A 88 12.81 9.26 39.15
N ARG A 89 13.63 8.20 39.06
CA ARG A 89 14.83 8.00 39.88
C ARG A 89 16.12 8.12 39.09
N LEU A 90 16.05 8.47 37.80
CA LEU A 90 17.22 8.58 36.94
C LEU A 90 18.22 9.62 37.47
N GLU A 91 17.75 10.79 37.91
CA GLU A 91 18.63 11.82 38.50
C GLU A 91 19.36 11.32 39.75
N LEU A 92 18.66 10.56 40.59
CA LEU A 92 19.22 9.99 41.81
C LEU A 92 20.28 8.94 41.45
N LEU A 93 19.98 8.08 40.48
CA LEU A 93 20.94 7.10 39.94
C LEU A 93 22.20 7.79 39.42
N GLU A 94 22.06 8.81 38.57
CA GLU A 94 23.20 9.53 38.00
C GLU A 94 24.01 10.28 39.06
N SER A 95 23.36 10.84 40.09
CA SER A 95 24.06 11.49 41.20
C SER A 95 24.90 10.51 42.05
N MET A 96 24.48 9.24 42.11
CA MET A 96 25.22 8.18 42.81
C MET A 96 26.36 7.60 41.98
N ARG A 97 26.31 7.73 40.64
CA ARG A 97 27.37 7.24 39.75
C ARG A 97 28.62 8.11 39.91
N HIS A 98 29.78 7.47 39.86
CA HIS A 98 31.04 8.19 40.02
C HIS A 98 31.37 8.99 38.75
N PRO A 99 31.74 10.29 38.82
CA PRO A 99 31.97 11.12 37.64
C PRO A 99 33.07 10.63 36.67
N ARG A 100 33.93 9.71 37.10
CA ARG A 100 34.95 9.09 36.21
C ARG A 100 34.39 7.98 35.33
N GLU A 101 33.23 7.42 35.66
CA GLU A 101 32.55 6.38 34.88
C GLU A 101 31.75 7.01 33.73
N ARG A 102 32.45 7.36 32.65
CA ARG A 102 31.81 7.95 31.46
C ARG A 102 31.05 6.91 30.66
N ASP A 103 29.85 7.26 30.23
CA ASP A 103 29.01 6.56 29.28
C ASP A 103 29.17 7.16 27.88
N PHE A 104 29.28 6.28 26.88
CA PHE A 104 29.33 6.67 25.47
C PHE A 104 27.96 6.42 24.84
N TYR A 105 27.71 6.99 23.66
CA TYR A 105 26.45 6.83 22.90
C TYR A 105 25.21 7.47 23.56
N GLN A 106 25.36 8.65 24.16
CA GLN A 106 24.25 9.38 24.80
C GLN A 106 23.26 9.95 23.76
N ASP A 107 23.78 10.59 22.70
CA ASP A 107 22.96 11.26 21.68
C ASP A 107 22.89 10.50 20.35
N HIS A 108 23.78 9.54 20.13
CA HIS A 108 23.85 8.72 18.91
C HIS A 108 24.15 7.26 19.25
N THR A 109 23.83 6.35 18.33
CA THR A 109 24.05 4.91 18.52
C THR A 109 25.02 4.39 17.48
N TYR A 110 25.88 3.44 17.84
CA TYR A 110 26.81 2.80 16.89
C TYR A 110 26.07 2.13 15.70
N HIS A 111 24.97 1.43 15.99
CA HIS A 111 24.14 0.76 14.98
C HIS A 111 23.04 1.67 14.45
N ASN A 112 22.71 1.53 13.15
CA ASN A 112 21.55 2.19 12.57
C ASN A 112 20.25 1.68 13.24
N GLN A 113 19.49 2.62 13.79
CA GLN A 113 18.26 2.38 14.55
C GLN A 113 17.03 2.19 13.66
N TRP A 114 17.12 2.64 12.40
CA TRP A 114 16.01 2.69 11.43
C TRP A 114 15.89 1.42 10.57
N LEU A 115 16.65 0.37 10.91
CA LEU A 115 16.47 -0.94 10.30
C LEU A 115 15.35 -1.68 11.03
N ARG A 116 14.33 -2.11 10.27
CA ARG A 116 13.22 -2.92 10.81
C ARG A 116 13.76 -4.24 11.36
N ARG A 117 13.69 -4.40 12.69
CA ARG A 117 14.12 -5.60 13.42
C ARG A 117 13.00 -6.13 14.30
N ASP A 118 13.09 -7.40 14.63
CA ASP A 118 12.17 -8.07 15.52
C ASP A 118 12.39 -7.70 16.99
N LEU A 119 11.29 -7.69 17.74
CA LEU A 119 11.28 -7.58 19.21
C LEU A 119 11.80 -8.86 19.89
N GLU A 120 12.10 -8.75 21.18
CA GLU A 120 12.46 -9.91 21.99
C GLU A 120 11.29 -10.91 22.11
N LYS A 121 11.61 -12.19 22.32
CA LYS A 121 10.61 -13.26 22.42
C LYS A 121 9.53 -12.98 23.48
N HIS A 122 9.93 -12.45 24.64
CA HIS A 122 9.01 -12.16 25.73
C HIS A 122 8.07 -10.99 25.40
N GLN A 123 8.55 -9.98 24.66
CA GLN A 123 7.76 -8.84 24.19
C GLN A 123 6.73 -9.31 23.16
N LYS A 124 7.15 -10.14 22.19
CA LYS A 124 6.22 -10.76 21.23
C LYS A 124 5.12 -11.58 21.91
N GLN A 125 5.47 -12.36 22.94
CA GLN A 125 4.49 -13.11 23.74
C GLN A 125 3.52 -12.20 24.49
N GLN A 126 3.98 -11.08 25.04
CA GLN A 126 3.11 -10.09 25.69
C GLN A 126 2.15 -9.44 24.69
N LEU A 127 2.62 -9.08 23.49
CA LEU A 127 1.79 -8.55 22.42
C LEU A 127 0.71 -9.56 22.00
N ALA A 128 1.10 -10.81 21.73
CA ALA A 128 0.17 -11.87 21.36
C ALA A 128 -0.86 -12.16 22.48
N ALA A 129 -0.46 -12.08 23.76
CA ALA A 129 -1.36 -12.28 24.89
C ALA A 129 -2.34 -11.11 25.10
N ARG A 130 -1.91 -9.87 24.82
CA ARG A 130 -2.73 -8.66 24.95
C ARG A 130 -3.72 -8.49 23.79
N TYR A 131 -3.29 -8.80 22.57
CA TYR A 131 -4.03 -8.54 21.33
C TYR A 131 -4.40 -9.84 20.61
N LYS A 132 -5.01 -10.78 21.33
CA LYS A 132 -5.41 -12.09 20.76
C LYS A 132 -6.41 -11.96 19.60
N TYR A 133 -7.22 -10.91 19.64
CA TYR A 133 -8.24 -10.63 18.63
C TYR A 133 -7.69 -10.18 17.27
N PHE A 134 -6.36 -10.02 17.12
CA PHE A 134 -5.72 -9.79 15.82
C PHE A 134 -5.58 -11.08 14.99
N ALA A 135 -5.87 -12.26 15.56
CA ALA A 135 -5.90 -13.51 14.80
C ALA A 135 -7.01 -13.48 13.74
N PRO A 136 -6.81 -14.09 12.56
CA PRO A 136 -7.86 -14.20 11.55
C PRO A 136 -9.06 -14.98 12.12
N ASP A 137 -10.27 -14.58 11.72
CA ASP A 137 -11.53 -15.22 12.11
C ASP A 137 -11.73 -15.38 13.62
N PHE A 138 -11.21 -14.43 14.42
CA PHE A 138 -11.38 -14.45 15.86
C PHE A 138 -12.83 -14.16 16.29
N GLU A 139 -13.56 -13.35 15.51
CA GLU A 139 -14.95 -12.98 15.79
C GLU A 139 -15.89 -14.19 15.72
N ILE A 140 -16.80 -14.31 16.70
CA ILE A 140 -17.77 -15.41 16.73
C ILE A 140 -18.80 -15.23 15.62
N SER A 141 -18.96 -16.26 14.78
CA SER A 141 -20.00 -16.34 13.74
C SER A 141 -20.85 -17.62 13.95
N PRO A 142 -22.20 -17.52 13.98
CA PRO A 142 -23.01 -16.31 13.92
C PRO A 142 -22.95 -15.48 15.22
N TRP A 143 -23.15 -14.16 15.10
CA TRP A 143 -23.18 -13.26 16.26
C TRP A 143 -24.60 -13.15 16.85
N ILE A 144 -24.76 -13.58 18.10
CA ILE A 144 -26.09 -13.75 18.73
C ILE A 144 -26.36 -12.70 19.82
N TRP A 145 -25.33 -12.04 20.35
CA TRP A 145 -25.44 -11.16 21.52
C TRP A 145 -25.63 -9.70 21.13
N TYR A 146 -26.79 -9.12 21.43
CA TYR A 146 -27.12 -7.75 21.07
C TYR A 146 -27.45 -6.91 22.31
N PRO A 147 -27.28 -5.58 22.25
CA PRO A 147 -27.66 -4.71 23.37
C PRO A 147 -29.16 -4.84 23.66
N GLY A 148 -29.51 -4.88 24.96
CA GLY A 148 -30.89 -5.04 25.42
C GLY A 148 -31.32 -6.48 25.74
N ASP A 149 -30.53 -7.50 25.38
CA ASP A 149 -30.84 -8.88 25.76
C ASP A 149 -30.60 -9.14 27.25
N ILE A 150 -31.38 -10.04 27.83
CA ILE A 150 -31.17 -10.55 29.19
C ILE A 150 -30.27 -11.78 29.12
N VAL A 151 -29.18 -11.76 29.89
CA VAL A 151 -28.20 -12.84 29.95
C VAL A 151 -27.89 -13.26 31.38
N GLU A 152 -27.51 -14.51 31.56
CA GLU A 152 -27.05 -15.09 32.82
C GLU A 152 -25.58 -15.50 32.71
N VAL A 153 -24.78 -15.21 33.75
CA VAL A 153 -23.37 -15.62 33.83
C VAL A 153 -23.28 -17.08 34.26
N VAL A 154 -22.75 -17.94 33.39
CA VAL A 154 -22.63 -19.39 33.66
C VAL A 154 -21.28 -19.80 34.23
N SER A 155 -20.24 -18.96 34.11
CA SER A 155 -18.91 -19.27 34.64
C SER A 155 -18.10 -18.02 34.99
N GLY A 156 -17.22 -18.16 35.98
CA GLY A 156 -16.37 -17.08 36.47
C GLY A 156 -16.94 -16.38 37.70
N GLU A 157 -16.54 -15.12 37.89
CA GLU A 157 -17.03 -14.28 38.97
C GLU A 157 -18.46 -13.84 38.68
N GLY A 158 -19.34 -13.89 39.69
CA GLY A 158 -20.75 -13.54 39.53
C GLY A 158 -21.61 -14.64 38.88
N ILE A 159 -21.22 -15.92 38.99
CA ILE A 159 -22.03 -17.05 38.49
C ILE A 159 -23.47 -17.01 39.01
N GLY A 160 -24.45 -17.23 38.11
CA GLY A 160 -25.89 -17.19 38.40
C GLY A 160 -26.51 -15.79 38.45
N GLN A 161 -25.70 -14.73 38.31
CA GLN A 161 -26.23 -13.37 38.21
C GLN A 161 -26.76 -13.13 36.79
N ARG A 162 -27.91 -12.47 36.73
CA ARG A 162 -28.56 -12.04 35.49
C ARG A 162 -28.42 -10.55 35.32
N GLY A 163 -28.31 -10.11 34.07
CA GLY A 163 -28.29 -8.69 33.74
C GLY A 163 -28.59 -8.45 32.27
N THR A 164 -28.83 -7.19 31.94
CA THR A 164 -29.08 -6.74 30.57
C THR A 164 -27.77 -6.34 29.90
N ILE A 165 -27.60 -6.69 28.63
CA ILE A 165 -26.45 -6.25 27.84
C ILE A 165 -26.55 -4.75 27.57
N ILE A 166 -25.59 -3.98 28.08
CA ILE A 166 -25.47 -2.52 27.86
C ILE A 166 -24.77 -2.26 26.53
N ALA A 167 -23.61 -2.88 26.34
CA ALA A 167 -22.75 -2.63 25.18
C ALA A 167 -22.10 -3.92 24.72
N VAL A 168 -21.76 -3.96 23.44
CA VAL A 168 -21.18 -5.13 22.77
C VAL A 168 -19.87 -4.73 22.12
N ILE A 169 -18.79 -5.44 22.43
CA ILE A 169 -17.48 -5.28 21.80
C ILE A 169 -17.25 -6.49 20.89
N LYS A 170 -17.83 -6.41 19.69
CA LYS A 170 -17.89 -7.50 18.72
C LYS A 170 -16.52 -8.09 18.38
N TYR A 171 -15.57 -7.23 18.01
CA TYR A 171 -14.22 -7.64 17.59
C TYR A 171 -13.38 -8.32 18.68
N LYS A 172 -13.70 -8.13 19.98
CA LYS A 172 -13.03 -8.83 21.10
C LYS A 172 -13.81 -10.03 21.61
N ASN A 173 -15.01 -10.27 21.12
CA ASN A 173 -15.97 -11.20 21.71
C ASN A 173 -16.21 -10.90 23.20
N GLU A 174 -16.46 -9.63 23.52
CA GLU A 174 -16.77 -9.18 24.88
C GLU A 174 -18.10 -8.43 24.94
N ILE A 175 -18.77 -8.51 26.08
CA ILE A 175 -20.07 -7.92 26.36
C ILE A 175 -20.00 -7.17 27.68
N VAL A 176 -20.59 -5.99 27.76
CA VAL A 176 -20.77 -5.24 29.01
C VAL A 176 -22.18 -5.48 29.52
N VAL A 177 -22.31 -6.10 30.69
CA VAL A 177 -23.60 -6.48 31.28
C VAL A 177 -23.84 -5.65 32.54
N GLN A 178 -25.05 -5.10 32.67
CA GLN A 178 -25.42 -4.21 33.76
C GLN A 178 -25.19 -4.84 35.13
N ASN A 179 -24.57 -4.09 36.05
CA ASN A 179 -24.25 -4.50 37.42
C ASN A 179 -23.41 -5.79 37.56
N ILE A 180 -22.77 -6.27 36.49
CA ILE A 180 -21.90 -7.46 36.52
C ILE A 180 -20.48 -7.02 36.17
N ASN A 181 -19.48 -7.57 36.88
CA ASN A 181 -18.06 -7.24 36.70
C ASN A 181 -17.80 -5.72 36.84
N VAL A 182 -18.36 -5.11 37.89
CA VAL A 182 -18.14 -3.70 38.23
C VAL A 182 -16.73 -3.53 38.79
N GLN A 183 -15.95 -2.62 38.19
CA GLN A 183 -14.59 -2.32 38.62
C GLN A 183 -14.41 -0.81 38.81
N ASP A 184 -13.45 -0.46 39.65
CA ASP A 184 -13.04 0.92 39.87
C ASP A 184 -12.16 1.39 38.70
N VAL A 185 -12.63 2.40 37.97
CA VAL A 185 -11.90 3.10 36.92
C VAL A 185 -11.28 4.35 37.51
N VAL A 186 -9.96 4.35 37.61
CA VAL A 186 -9.18 5.49 38.08
C VAL A 186 -8.94 6.46 36.93
N ILE A 187 -9.38 7.70 37.10
CA ILE A 187 -9.14 8.78 36.15
C ILE A 187 -8.04 9.68 36.74
N PRO A 188 -6.83 9.73 36.12
CA PRO A 188 -5.73 10.54 36.61
C PRO A 188 -6.12 12.01 36.78
N ALA A 189 -5.48 12.68 37.74
CA ALA A 189 -5.65 14.10 37.98
C ALA A 189 -5.17 14.92 36.76
N SER A 190 -5.92 15.97 36.43
CA SER A 190 -5.51 17.04 35.52
C SER A 190 -5.36 18.34 36.30
N GLU A 191 -4.77 19.37 35.71
CA GLU A 191 -4.62 20.69 36.36
C GLU A 191 -5.97 21.25 36.85
N SER A 192 -7.05 20.97 36.12
CA SER A 192 -8.41 21.42 36.41
C SER A 192 -9.25 20.46 37.27
N ARG A 193 -8.86 19.18 37.41
CA ARG A 193 -9.70 18.15 38.03
C ARG A 193 -8.84 17.22 38.91
N PRO A 194 -9.22 17.00 40.18
CA PRO A 194 -8.52 16.03 41.02
C PRO A 194 -8.65 14.60 40.48
N GLU A 195 -7.82 13.70 41.00
CA GLU A 195 -7.98 12.26 40.73
C GLU A 195 -9.38 11.81 41.17
N GLN A 196 -10.04 11.04 40.31
CA GLN A 196 -11.40 10.57 40.55
C GLN A 196 -11.48 9.06 40.32
N ILE A 197 -12.20 8.39 41.22
CA ILE A 197 -12.50 6.97 41.12
C ILE A 197 -13.98 6.84 40.76
N VAL A 198 -14.26 6.19 39.64
CA VAL A 198 -15.62 5.97 39.14
C VAL A 198 -15.84 4.48 38.92
N GLN A 199 -17.00 3.96 39.29
CA GLN A 199 -17.34 2.57 39.05
C GLN A 199 -17.99 2.41 37.67
N ARG A 200 -17.53 1.41 36.91
CA ARG A 200 -18.13 1.03 35.63
C ARG A 200 -18.11 -0.48 35.47
N GLU A 201 -19.11 -1.00 34.75
CA GLU A 201 -19.12 -2.39 34.30
C GLU A 201 -18.01 -2.61 33.28
N HIS A 202 -17.20 -3.65 33.52
CA HIS A 202 -16.12 -4.03 32.62
C HIS A 202 -16.53 -5.16 31.69
N PRO A 203 -15.92 -5.26 30.50
CA PRO A 203 -16.27 -6.27 29.52
C PRO A 203 -16.10 -7.70 30.05
N ILE A 204 -17.04 -8.56 29.69
CA ILE A 204 -17.11 -9.98 30.05
C ILE A 204 -16.99 -10.79 28.77
N SER A 205 -16.25 -11.90 28.83
CA SER A 205 -16.13 -12.84 27.71
C SER A 205 -17.49 -13.41 27.34
N VAL A 206 -17.84 -13.34 26.05
CA VAL A 206 -19.09 -13.86 25.48
C VAL A 206 -19.36 -15.32 25.86
N THR A 207 -18.32 -16.15 25.89
CA THR A 207 -18.44 -17.59 26.21
C THR A 207 -18.90 -17.88 27.64
N ARG A 208 -18.87 -16.89 28.54
CA ARG A 208 -19.25 -17.04 29.94
C ARG A 208 -20.70 -16.68 30.21
N VAL A 209 -21.43 -16.20 29.20
CA VAL A 209 -22.82 -15.79 29.32
C VAL A 209 -23.73 -16.61 28.41
N ARG A 210 -24.97 -16.80 28.83
CA ARG A 210 -26.03 -17.42 28.04
C ARG A 210 -27.28 -16.56 28.06
N HIS A 211 -28.08 -16.62 26.99
CA HIS A 211 -29.34 -15.89 26.93
C HIS A 211 -30.38 -16.50 27.87
N VAL A 212 -31.22 -15.64 28.41
CA VAL A 212 -32.41 -16.02 29.18
C VAL A 212 -33.62 -15.81 28.27
N ASP A 213 -34.44 -16.85 28.14
CA ASP A 213 -35.68 -16.76 27.37
C ASP A 213 -36.67 -15.81 28.06
N PRO A 214 -37.21 -14.78 27.38
CA PRO A 214 -38.21 -13.90 27.97
C PRO A 214 -39.52 -14.62 28.35
N SER A 215 -39.86 -15.76 27.73
CA SER A 215 -41.07 -16.52 28.09
C SER A 215 -40.83 -17.44 29.30
N THR A 216 -39.78 -18.26 29.24
CA THR A 216 -39.46 -19.28 30.25
C THR A 216 -38.76 -18.69 31.47
N ASN A 217 -38.05 -17.56 31.33
CA ASN A 217 -37.13 -17.00 32.31
C ASN A 217 -36.02 -18.00 32.74
N GLU A 218 -35.70 -18.94 31.87
CA GLU A 218 -34.65 -19.93 32.03
C GLU A 218 -33.59 -19.75 30.95
N ILE A 219 -32.41 -20.34 31.18
CA ILE A 219 -31.30 -20.28 30.22
C ILE A 219 -31.71 -21.09 28.99
N CYS A 220 -31.60 -20.49 27.80
CA CYS A 220 -31.95 -21.16 26.56
C CYS A 220 -30.81 -21.18 25.55
N ASN A 221 -30.88 -22.14 24.62
CA ASN A 221 -30.03 -22.14 23.43
C ASN A 221 -30.70 -21.34 22.32
N ILE A 222 -29.93 -20.46 21.68
CA ILE A 222 -30.40 -19.59 20.60
C ILE A 222 -29.67 -19.94 19.30
N GLU A 223 -30.42 -20.01 18.20
CA GLU A 223 -29.88 -20.14 16.84
C GLU A 223 -30.34 -18.98 15.95
N MET A 224 -29.55 -18.66 14.92
CA MET A 224 -29.90 -17.64 13.94
C MET A 224 -30.78 -18.25 12.84
N VAL A 225 -31.94 -17.65 12.60
CA VAL A 225 -32.94 -18.07 11.61
C VAL A 225 -33.26 -16.94 10.64
N LYS A 226 -33.59 -17.28 9.40
CA LYS A 226 -34.02 -16.31 8.38
C LYS A 226 -35.54 -16.32 8.29
N VAL A 227 -36.17 -15.18 8.53
CA VAL A 227 -37.62 -15.03 8.51
C VAL A 227 -37.98 -13.92 7.55
N ARG A 228 -38.90 -14.19 6.61
CA ARG A 228 -39.42 -13.15 5.73
C ARG A 228 -40.34 -12.22 6.53
N ASN A 229 -40.01 -10.94 6.58
CA ASN A 229 -40.87 -9.95 7.21
C ASN A 229 -42.15 -9.80 6.38
N LYS A 230 -43.31 -9.80 7.06
CA LYS A 230 -44.63 -9.73 6.41
C LYS A 230 -44.93 -8.32 5.89
N GLU A 231 -44.33 -7.29 6.48
CA GLU A 231 -44.59 -5.88 6.14
C GLU A 231 -43.68 -5.41 5.00
N THR A 232 -42.36 -5.60 5.13
CA THR A 232 -41.38 -5.16 4.11
C THR A 232 -41.20 -6.18 2.99
N GLY A 233 -41.51 -7.46 3.22
CA GLY A 233 -41.29 -8.54 2.27
C GLY A 233 -39.83 -9.01 2.17
N GLU A 234 -38.91 -8.36 2.88
CA GLU A 234 -37.48 -8.65 2.94
C GLU A 234 -37.18 -9.87 3.83
N MET A 235 -36.04 -10.53 3.60
CA MET A 235 -35.57 -11.61 4.47
C MET A 235 -34.69 -11.03 5.58
N GLU A 236 -35.18 -11.10 6.81
CA GLU A 236 -34.46 -10.63 7.99
C GLU A 236 -33.90 -11.80 8.79
N GLU A 237 -32.73 -11.60 9.39
CA GLU A 237 -32.14 -12.53 10.34
C GLU A 237 -32.71 -12.25 11.73
N LYS A 238 -33.22 -13.31 12.38
CA LYS A 238 -33.75 -13.28 13.74
C LYS A 238 -33.13 -14.39 14.55
N ARG A 239 -33.20 -14.26 15.86
CA ARG A 239 -32.67 -15.23 16.82
C ARG A 239 -33.82 -16.03 17.38
N MET A 240 -33.79 -17.36 17.28
CA MET A 240 -34.83 -18.23 17.81
C MET A 240 -34.33 -18.97 19.04
N SER A 241 -35.08 -18.95 20.13
CA SER A 241 -34.86 -19.86 21.26
C SER A 241 -35.30 -21.27 20.87
N LEU A 242 -34.42 -22.28 20.99
CA LEU A 242 -34.77 -23.66 20.65
C LEU A 242 -35.78 -24.30 21.60
N GLU A 243 -35.86 -23.80 22.84
CA GLU A 243 -36.71 -24.37 23.88
C GLU A 243 -38.15 -23.88 23.79
N SER A 244 -38.38 -22.57 23.79
CA SER A 244 -39.73 -21.99 23.69
C SER A 244 -40.16 -21.68 22.25
N GLY A 245 -39.26 -21.68 21.28
CA GLY A 245 -39.54 -21.22 19.91
C GLY A 245 -39.78 -19.71 19.77
N ILE A 246 -39.40 -18.90 20.77
CA ILE A 246 -39.51 -17.43 20.73
C ILE A 246 -38.53 -16.85 19.72
N LEU A 247 -39.02 -15.91 18.91
CA LEU A 247 -38.23 -15.14 17.96
C LEU A 247 -37.86 -13.80 18.58
N MET A 248 -36.57 -13.54 18.71
CA MET A 248 -35.97 -12.27 19.12
C MET A 248 -35.41 -11.56 17.88
N SER A 249 -35.83 -10.32 17.63
CA SER A 249 -35.26 -9.48 16.57
C SER A 249 -33.86 -9.00 16.93
N ILE A 250 -33.11 -8.60 15.91
CA ILE A 250 -31.85 -7.85 16.08
C ILE A 250 -32.23 -6.39 16.31
N PRO A 251 -31.85 -5.77 17.43
CA PRO A 251 -32.10 -4.36 17.66
C PRO A 251 -31.27 -3.52 16.66
N PRO A 252 -31.84 -2.44 16.08
CA PRO A 252 -31.08 -1.53 15.23
C PRO A 252 -29.98 -0.86 16.05
N VAL A 253 -28.82 -0.66 15.44
CA VAL A 253 -27.75 0.13 16.04
C VAL A 253 -28.10 1.60 15.84
N ASN A 254 -28.60 2.23 16.88
CA ASN A 254 -28.81 3.68 16.89
C ASN A 254 -27.51 4.32 17.39
N ASP A 255 -26.61 4.65 16.47
CA ASP A 255 -25.58 5.61 16.77
C ASP A 255 -26.28 6.96 16.94
N GLU A 256 -26.19 7.58 18.12
CA GLU A 256 -26.64 8.95 18.31
C GLU A 256 -26.03 9.77 17.17
N LEU A 257 -26.88 10.30 16.27
CA LEU A 257 -26.44 10.93 15.04
C LEU A 257 -25.53 12.10 15.41
N GLU A 258 -24.22 11.92 15.28
CA GLU A 258 -23.27 13.02 15.36
C GLU A 258 -23.71 14.03 14.30
N VAL A 259 -24.22 15.18 14.75
CA VAL A 259 -24.76 16.18 13.83
C VAL A 259 -23.63 16.73 12.99
N GLY A 260 -23.81 16.73 11.67
CA GLY A 260 -22.88 17.35 10.74
C GLY A 260 -22.88 18.87 10.83
N ASP A 261 -22.02 19.50 10.03
CA ASP A 261 -21.89 20.96 9.98
C ASP A 261 -22.90 21.51 8.97
N PRO A 262 -24.00 22.18 9.41
CA PRO A 262 -25.05 22.65 8.50
C PRO A 262 -24.56 23.71 7.51
N LEU A 263 -23.37 24.31 7.72
CA LEU A 263 -22.77 25.23 6.74
C LEU A 263 -22.18 24.50 5.53
N LYS A 264 -21.79 23.22 5.70
CA LYS A 264 -21.14 22.39 4.68
C LYS A 264 -22.00 21.23 4.21
N ASP A 265 -23.07 20.93 4.92
CA ASP A 265 -24.01 19.88 4.59
C ASP A 265 -25.11 20.42 3.67
N THR A 266 -25.15 19.93 2.43
CA THR A 266 -26.22 20.22 1.48
C THR A 266 -27.56 19.70 2.04
N PRO A 267 -28.65 20.47 1.98
CA PRO A 267 -29.95 19.97 2.44
C PRO A 267 -30.39 18.79 1.57
N ILE A 268 -31.11 17.84 2.18
CA ILE A 268 -31.53 16.58 1.53
C ILE A 268 -32.33 16.84 0.25
N GLN A 269 -33.15 17.90 0.22
CA GLN A 269 -33.97 18.26 -0.94
C GLN A 269 -33.14 18.60 -2.18
N ASP A 270 -32.04 19.33 -2.00
CA ASP A 270 -31.15 19.72 -3.09
C ASP A 270 -30.23 18.55 -3.49
N ALA A 271 -29.87 17.70 -2.54
CA ALA A 271 -29.09 16.49 -2.81
C ALA A 271 -29.88 15.43 -3.59
N ASP A 272 -31.18 15.27 -3.28
CA ASP A 272 -32.09 14.34 -3.95
C ASP A 272 -32.69 14.91 -5.24
N GLU A 273 -32.36 16.16 -5.60
CA GLU A 273 -32.86 16.79 -6.82
C GLU A 273 -32.31 16.08 -8.07
N ALA A 274 -33.15 15.26 -8.71
CA ALA A 274 -32.81 14.50 -9.91
C ALA A 274 -32.70 15.42 -11.14
N THR A 275 -31.55 16.08 -11.27
CA THR A 275 -31.26 17.05 -12.36
C THR A 275 -30.66 16.39 -13.61
N TYR A 276 -30.22 15.14 -13.52
CA TYR A 276 -29.54 14.44 -14.61
C TYR A 276 -30.51 13.99 -15.72
N ASP A 277 -30.46 14.67 -16.87
CA ASP A 277 -31.07 14.22 -18.11
C ASP A 277 -30.05 13.46 -18.98
N ARG A 278 -30.18 12.13 -18.94
CA ARG A 278 -29.30 11.21 -19.67
C ARG A 278 -29.31 11.46 -21.17
N GLU A 279 -30.45 11.80 -21.78
CA GLU A 279 -30.56 11.88 -23.24
C GLU A 279 -29.79 13.10 -23.78
N ALA A 280 -29.95 14.25 -23.12
CA ALA A 280 -29.26 15.48 -23.48
C ALA A 280 -27.74 15.38 -23.26
N GLU A 281 -27.30 14.86 -22.11
CA GLU A 281 -25.87 14.72 -21.83
C GLU A 281 -25.22 13.68 -22.74
N GLN A 282 -25.88 12.52 -22.93
CA GLN A 282 -25.33 11.45 -23.75
C GLN A 282 -25.22 11.87 -25.22
N ALA A 283 -26.17 12.64 -25.77
CA ALA A 283 -26.07 13.15 -27.13
C ALA A 283 -24.80 13.97 -27.34
N VAL A 284 -24.51 14.93 -26.45
CA VAL A 284 -23.29 15.77 -26.54
C VAL A 284 -22.02 14.93 -26.36
N LEU A 285 -22.03 13.97 -25.44
CA LEU A 285 -20.89 13.07 -25.24
C LEU A 285 -20.64 12.18 -26.45
N VAL A 286 -21.70 11.65 -27.08
CA VAL A 286 -21.60 10.82 -28.29
C VAL A 286 -21.13 11.65 -29.47
N ASP A 287 -21.68 12.84 -29.68
CA ASP A 287 -21.31 13.73 -30.79
C ASP A 287 -19.83 14.11 -30.71
N LYS A 288 -19.34 14.55 -29.54
CA LYS A 288 -17.92 14.91 -29.37
C LYS A 288 -16.98 13.72 -29.61
N ARG A 289 -17.37 12.52 -29.18
CA ARG A 289 -16.57 11.30 -29.39
C ARG A 289 -16.61 10.87 -30.85
N LEU A 290 -17.78 10.93 -31.49
CA LEU A 290 -17.95 10.59 -32.89
C LEU A 290 -17.18 11.55 -33.80
N GLU A 291 -17.26 12.86 -33.55
CA GLU A 291 -16.50 13.89 -34.26
C GLU A 291 -15.00 13.63 -34.18
N ALA A 292 -14.47 13.35 -32.99
CA ALA A 292 -13.06 13.01 -32.81
C ALA A 292 -12.65 11.72 -33.56
N MET A 293 -13.53 10.70 -33.60
CA MET A 293 -13.29 9.47 -34.35
C MET A 293 -13.31 9.69 -35.86
N GLU A 294 -14.26 10.48 -36.36
CA GLU A 294 -14.39 10.81 -37.78
C GLU A 294 -13.23 11.68 -38.25
N GLU A 295 -12.83 12.69 -37.47
CA GLU A 295 -11.66 13.52 -37.79
C GLU A 295 -10.40 12.66 -37.90
N HIS A 296 -10.17 11.77 -36.93
CA HIS A 296 -9.06 10.82 -37.00
C HIS A 296 -9.14 9.91 -38.24
N PHE A 297 -10.34 9.43 -38.59
CA PHE A 297 -10.55 8.61 -39.78
C PHE A 297 -10.28 9.39 -41.08
N VAL A 298 -10.70 10.65 -41.17
CA VAL A 298 -10.40 11.51 -42.31
C VAL A 298 -8.90 11.77 -42.44
N GLN A 299 -8.18 11.99 -41.34
CA GLN A 299 -6.72 12.12 -41.37
C GLN A 299 -6.05 10.82 -41.85
N SER A 300 -6.52 9.66 -41.41
CA SER A 300 -6.06 8.35 -41.89
C SER A 300 -6.31 8.17 -43.40
N LEU A 301 -7.47 8.60 -43.91
CA LEU A 301 -7.78 8.57 -45.34
C LEU A 301 -6.91 9.55 -46.12
N LYS A 302 -6.65 10.73 -45.57
CA LYS A 302 -5.75 11.73 -46.18
C LYS A 302 -4.35 11.16 -46.35
N HIS A 303 -3.79 10.55 -45.30
CA HIS A 303 -2.47 9.91 -45.37
C HIS A 303 -2.45 8.77 -46.41
N SER A 304 -3.51 7.96 -46.45
CA SER A 304 -3.66 6.87 -47.42
C SER A 304 -3.77 7.40 -48.86
N TYR A 305 -4.48 8.51 -49.07
CA TYR A 305 -4.60 9.18 -50.36
C TYR A 305 -3.27 9.78 -50.82
N GLU A 306 -2.55 10.45 -49.93
CA GLU A 306 -1.21 11.00 -50.20
C GLU A 306 -0.22 9.90 -50.62
N PHE A 307 -0.34 8.69 -50.04
CA PHE A 307 0.47 7.54 -50.43
C PHE A 307 0.05 6.92 -51.79
N HIS A 308 -1.25 6.78 -52.07
CA HIS A 308 -1.74 6.11 -53.28
C HIS A 308 -1.85 7.02 -54.53
N GLU A 309 -2.09 8.31 -54.36
CA GLU A 309 -2.31 9.24 -55.48
C GLU A 309 -1.10 9.31 -56.44
N PRO A 310 0.16 9.38 -55.97
CA PRO A 310 1.33 9.35 -56.86
C PRO A 310 1.42 8.06 -57.66
N LEU A 311 1.05 6.90 -57.07
CA LEU A 311 1.06 5.61 -57.76
C LEU A 311 -0.01 5.59 -58.88
N ARG A 312 -1.21 6.08 -58.59
CA ARG A 312 -2.28 6.19 -59.58
C ARG A 312 -1.90 7.17 -60.70
N ARG A 313 -1.32 8.30 -60.34
CA ARG A 313 -0.84 9.32 -61.29
C ARG A 313 0.23 8.74 -62.21
N LYS A 314 1.23 8.05 -61.65
CA LYS A 314 2.25 7.35 -62.40
C LYS A 314 1.64 6.31 -63.36
N ASN A 315 0.70 5.50 -62.89
CA ASN A 315 0.01 4.53 -63.75
C ASN A 315 -0.76 5.21 -64.91
N ALA A 316 -1.34 6.40 -64.68
CA ALA A 316 -2.04 7.16 -65.72
C ALA A 316 -1.06 7.81 -66.72
N GLU A 317 0.08 8.29 -66.23
CA GLU A 317 1.19 8.81 -67.06
C GLU A 317 1.80 7.67 -67.89
N ASP A 318 2.05 6.50 -67.30
CA ASP A 318 2.53 5.29 -67.97
C ASP A 318 1.52 4.80 -69.02
N MET A 319 0.22 4.80 -68.70
CA MET A 319 -0.84 4.45 -69.67
C MET A 319 -0.90 5.47 -70.82
N ARG A 320 -0.70 6.76 -70.52
CA ARG A 320 -0.66 7.81 -71.54
C ARG A 320 0.57 7.66 -72.43
N GLN A 321 1.73 7.38 -71.85
CA GLN A 321 2.96 7.12 -72.58
C GLN A 321 2.80 5.88 -73.45
N PHE A 322 2.27 4.79 -72.92
CA PHE A 322 1.94 3.59 -73.70
C PHE A 322 1.02 3.90 -74.89
N GLN A 323 -0.01 4.73 -74.71
CA GLN A 323 -0.87 5.16 -75.81
C GLN A 323 -0.09 5.95 -76.87
N THR A 324 0.80 6.86 -76.46
CA THR A 324 1.70 7.58 -77.37
C THR A 324 2.61 6.60 -78.12
N ASP A 325 3.27 5.69 -77.41
CA ASP A 325 4.17 4.68 -77.99
C ASP A 325 3.44 3.76 -78.99
N VAL A 326 2.18 3.42 -78.72
CA VAL A 326 1.34 2.66 -79.66
C VAL A 326 1.04 3.45 -80.93
N ILE A 327 0.78 4.76 -80.82
CA ILE A 327 0.60 5.64 -81.98
C ILE A 327 1.89 5.76 -82.76
N ASP A 328 3.02 5.99 -82.10
CA ASP A 328 4.34 6.13 -82.72
C ASP A 328 4.75 4.83 -83.44
N MET A 329 4.56 3.68 -82.80
CA MET A 329 4.80 2.36 -83.40
C MET A 329 3.86 2.10 -84.58
N ALA A 330 2.58 2.45 -84.47
CA ALA A 330 1.63 2.32 -85.58
C ALA A 330 2.01 3.23 -86.77
N CYS A 331 2.50 4.44 -86.51
CA CYS A 331 3.02 5.36 -87.52
C CYS A 331 4.27 4.80 -88.19
N ALA A 332 5.22 4.23 -87.44
CA ALA A 332 6.41 3.59 -87.98
C ALA A 332 6.05 2.38 -88.87
N MET A 333 5.20 1.47 -88.38
CA MET A 333 4.73 0.31 -89.16
C MET A 333 3.94 0.73 -90.40
N LEU A 334 3.18 1.82 -90.34
CA LEU A 334 2.49 2.37 -91.50
C LEU A 334 3.48 2.95 -92.50
N GLY A 335 4.49 3.68 -92.04
CA GLY A 335 5.57 4.23 -92.85
C GLY A 335 6.32 3.13 -93.62
N GLU A 336 6.76 2.08 -92.92
CA GLU A 336 7.43 0.92 -93.53
C GLU A 336 6.54 0.24 -94.59
N ARG A 337 5.28 -0.04 -94.26
CA ARG A 337 4.35 -0.67 -95.21
C ARG A 337 4.07 0.21 -96.43
N LEU A 338 3.93 1.52 -96.25
CA LEU A 338 3.75 2.44 -97.36
C LEU A 338 4.99 2.45 -98.26
N LEU A 339 6.20 2.49 -97.67
CA LEU A 339 7.45 2.40 -98.42
C LEU A 339 7.58 1.09 -99.19
N ASP A 340 7.27 -0.05 -98.57
CA ASP A 340 7.23 -1.37 -99.20
C ASP A 340 6.25 -1.40 -100.39
N THR A 341 5.05 -0.82 -100.23
CA THR A 341 4.05 -0.79 -101.31
C THR A 341 4.46 0.11 -102.47
N VAL A 342 5.06 1.27 -102.19
CA VAL A 342 5.57 2.21 -103.21
C VAL A 342 6.73 1.58 -103.98
N ASN A 343 7.61 0.85 -103.29
CA ASN A 343 8.72 0.14 -103.93
C ASN A 343 8.28 -1.10 -104.73
N ALA A 344 7.16 -1.75 -104.35
CA ALA A 344 6.63 -2.93 -105.03
C ALA A 344 5.67 -2.62 -106.20
N SER A 345 5.04 -1.44 -106.22
CA SER A 345 4.04 -1.07 -107.21
C SER A 345 4.56 0.02 -108.15
N ASP A 346 4.79 -0.35 -109.41
CA ASP A 346 5.32 0.53 -110.46
C ASP A 346 4.45 1.77 -110.79
N THR A 347 3.23 1.89 -110.24
CA THR A 347 2.28 2.96 -110.58
C THR A 347 1.79 3.79 -109.40
N SER A 348 2.17 3.47 -108.16
CA SER A 348 1.80 4.26 -106.99
C SER A 348 2.97 5.13 -106.52
N SER A 349 3.04 6.37 -106.99
CA SER A 349 3.97 7.36 -106.45
C SER A 349 3.32 8.21 -105.36
N LEU A 350 4.09 8.59 -104.34
CA LEU A 350 3.69 9.57 -103.34
C LEU A 350 3.55 10.98 -103.96
N PRO A 351 2.82 11.91 -103.32
CA PRO A 351 2.78 13.32 -103.73
C PRO A 351 4.19 13.93 -103.80
N ALA A 352 4.41 14.87 -104.73
CA ALA A 352 5.74 15.44 -104.98
C ALA A 352 6.37 16.09 -103.73
N GLU A 353 5.58 16.85 -102.97
CA GLU A 353 6.01 17.45 -101.69
C GLU A 353 6.47 16.41 -100.67
N TRP A 354 5.85 15.21 -100.64
CA TRP A 354 6.24 14.14 -99.73
C TRP A 354 7.51 13.46 -100.19
N GLN A 355 7.71 13.30 -101.50
CA GLN A 355 8.95 12.75 -102.04
C GLN A 355 10.14 13.66 -101.76
N GLU A 356 9.97 14.98 -101.91
CA GLU A 356 11.00 15.96 -101.57
C GLU A 356 11.34 15.92 -100.07
N ALA A 357 10.33 15.89 -99.20
CA ALA A 357 10.55 15.79 -97.75
C ALA A 357 11.20 14.46 -97.34
N ILE A 358 10.79 13.33 -97.93
CA ILE A 358 11.40 12.03 -97.66
C ILE A 358 12.86 12.01 -98.14
N ALA A 359 13.15 12.56 -99.33
CA ALA A 359 14.52 12.64 -99.82
C ALA A 359 15.42 13.48 -98.89
N MET A 360 14.93 14.63 -98.42
CA MET A 360 15.64 15.44 -97.43
C MET A 360 15.89 14.66 -96.12
N HIS A 361 14.88 13.96 -95.58
CA HIS A 361 15.06 13.16 -94.37
C HIS A 361 15.99 11.96 -94.56
N VAL A 362 16.03 11.36 -95.75
CA VAL A 362 17.01 10.31 -96.07
C VAL A 362 18.42 10.88 -96.11
N GLU A 363 18.63 12.06 -96.70
CA GLU A 363 19.92 12.75 -96.69
C GLU A 363 20.36 13.10 -95.25
N GLU A 364 19.44 13.57 -94.41
CA GLU A 364 19.70 13.82 -92.99
C GLU A 364 20.10 12.53 -92.25
N ILE A 365 19.35 11.43 -92.44
CA ILE A 365 19.66 10.14 -91.80
C ILE A 365 20.98 9.56 -92.31
N GLU A 366 21.28 9.65 -93.61
CA GLU A 366 22.56 9.20 -94.16
C GLU A 366 23.73 10.02 -93.60
N ALA A 367 23.56 11.34 -93.47
CA ALA A 367 24.56 12.20 -92.84
C ALA A 367 24.77 11.87 -91.35
N GLU A 368 23.69 11.62 -90.60
CA GLU A 368 23.77 11.16 -89.20
C GLU A 368 24.45 9.80 -89.09
N MET A 369 24.11 8.84 -89.96
CA MET A 369 24.72 7.52 -89.99
C MET A 369 26.21 7.59 -90.35
N GLU A 370 26.60 8.48 -91.26
CA GLU A 370 28.00 8.73 -91.59
C GLU A 370 28.74 9.41 -90.43
N GLU A 371 28.11 10.36 -89.74
CA GLU A 371 28.67 10.99 -88.53
C GLU A 371 28.86 9.97 -87.40
N VAL A 372 27.87 9.10 -87.16
CA VAL A 372 27.95 8.01 -86.17
C VAL A 372 29.04 7.02 -86.57
N ALA A 373 29.11 6.59 -87.83
CA ALA A 373 30.16 5.69 -88.32
C ALA A 373 31.55 6.33 -88.25
N ALA A 374 31.66 7.65 -88.46
CA ALA A 374 32.90 8.39 -88.31
C ALA A 374 33.33 8.49 -86.83
N LYS A 375 32.37 8.70 -85.90
CA LYS A 375 32.61 8.65 -84.46
C LYS A 375 33.00 7.25 -84.00
N GLU A 376 32.29 6.21 -84.44
CA GLU A 376 32.62 4.82 -84.13
C GLU A 376 33.99 4.42 -84.71
N MET A 377 34.36 4.87 -85.92
CA MET A 377 35.70 4.64 -86.46
C MET A 377 36.79 5.46 -85.77
N ALA A 378 36.46 6.64 -85.23
CA ALA A 378 37.37 7.43 -84.41
C ALA A 378 37.58 6.76 -83.04
N GLU A 379 36.50 6.32 -82.38
CA GLU A 379 36.52 5.56 -81.15
C GLU A 379 37.20 4.20 -81.33
N ALA A 380 37.03 3.52 -82.47
CA ALA A 380 37.73 2.28 -82.78
C ALA A 380 39.23 2.49 -83.10
N LYS A 381 39.63 3.68 -83.59
CA LYS A 381 41.04 4.03 -83.81
C LYS A 381 41.74 4.56 -82.55
N GLU A 382 41.00 5.18 -81.63
CA GLU A 382 41.50 5.61 -80.32
C GLU A 382 41.39 4.49 -79.26
N GLY A 383 40.49 3.52 -79.44
CA GLY A 383 40.23 2.41 -78.50
C GLY A 383 41.17 1.20 -78.58
N VAL A 384 42.05 1.09 -79.58
CA VAL A 384 43.08 0.02 -79.64
C VAL A 384 44.25 0.29 -78.68
N ALA A 385 44.24 1.41 -77.96
CA ALA A 385 45.36 1.81 -77.12
C ALA A 385 44.95 2.20 -75.70
N THR A 386 44.04 1.47 -75.03
CA THR A 386 44.04 1.25 -73.56
C THR A 386 42.83 0.41 -73.11
N GLU A 387 42.89 -0.91 -73.35
CA GLU A 387 42.12 -1.87 -72.56
C GLU A 387 43.08 -2.61 -71.63
N ASN A 388 43.03 -2.28 -70.33
CA ASN A 388 43.22 -3.14 -69.15
C ASN A 388 43.82 -2.37 -67.98
N GLU A 389 42.95 -1.94 -67.07
CA GLU A 389 43.13 -1.87 -65.61
C GLU A 389 41.73 -1.47 -65.07
N GLN A 390 40.88 -2.44 -64.73
CA GLN A 390 40.67 -2.94 -63.35
C GLN A 390 40.48 -1.81 -62.34
N HIS A 391 39.29 -1.69 -61.75
CA HIS A 391 39.07 -2.18 -60.38
C HIS A 391 37.62 -1.98 -59.93
N ASP A 392 37.02 -3.08 -59.46
CA ASP A 392 35.85 -3.16 -58.61
C ASP A 392 35.93 -2.25 -57.37
N ASP A 393 34.80 -1.65 -56.97
CA ASP A 393 34.51 -1.36 -55.57
C ASP A 393 33.07 -1.81 -55.27
N ASP A 394 33.04 -2.97 -54.61
CA ASP A 394 31.93 -3.64 -53.93
C ASP A 394 31.60 -2.95 -52.60
N LEU A 395 30.29 -2.94 -52.29
CA LEU A 395 29.66 -3.29 -51.00
C LEU A 395 29.86 -2.46 -49.71
N ASP A 396 28.67 -2.25 -49.12
CA ASP A 396 28.30 -2.23 -47.68
C ASP A 396 28.80 -1.11 -46.76
N ASP A 397 27.82 -0.40 -46.16
CA ASP A 397 27.69 -0.11 -44.72
C ASP A 397 26.92 1.21 -44.49
N ASP A 398 25.82 1.12 -43.73
CA ASP A 398 25.62 1.89 -42.49
C ASP A 398 24.15 1.75 -42.02
N GLU A 399 23.93 0.78 -41.13
CA GLU A 399 22.90 0.85 -40.08
C GLU A 399 23.36 1.85 -39.01
N ASP A 400 22.51 2.81 -38.63
CA ASP A 400 22.43 3.57 -37.36
C ASP A 400 21.29 4.62 -37.58
N GLU A 401 20.40 5.04 -36.68
CA GLU A 401 20.36 5.09 -35.24
C GLU A 401 18.92 5.42 -34.76
N LEU A 402 18.52 4.77 -33.66
CA LEU A 402 17.53 5.08 -32.61
C LEU A 402 16.85 6.47 -32.58
N ASP A 403 15.53 6.51 -32.33
CA ASP A 403 15.03 7.10 -31.07
C ASP A 403 13.66 6.53 -30.66
N THR A 404 13.55 6.33 -29.36
CA THR A 404 12.49 5.73 -28.56
C THR A 404 11.43 6.74 -28.12
N SER A 405 10.14 6.39 -28.18
CA SER A 405 9.17 6.85 -27.17
C SER A 405 7.93 5.95 -27.12
N GLU A 406 8.00 4.91 -26.28
CA GLU A 406 6.83 4.44 -25.54
C GLU A 406 6.43 5.54 -24.56
N GLU A 407 5.25 6.14 -24.69
CA GLU A 407 4.58 6.73 -23.51
C GLU A 407 3.07 6.94 -23.73
N SER A 408 2.31 6.45 -22.75
CA SER A 408 0.95 6.86 -22.37
C SER A 408 -0.27 6.25 -23.08
N VAL A 409 -0.48 4.95 -22.83
CA VAL A 409 -1.82 4.47 -22.46
C VAL A 409 -2.10 4.97 -21.04
N LYS A 410 -2.76 6.12 -20.91
CA LYS A 410 -3.37 6.62 -19.66
C LYS A 410 -4.71 7.31 -20.00
N HIS A 411 -5.79 6.69 -19.56
CA HIS A 411 -7.10 7.25 -19.19
C HIS A 411 -7.64 8.47 -19.97
N VAL A 412 -8.64 8.24 -20.83
CA VAL A 412 -10.06 8.67 -20.68
C VAL A 412 -10.96 7.63 -21.34
#